data_AF-A0A2W1MW99-F1
#
_entry.id   AF-A0A2W1MW99-F1
#
_cell.length_a   1.000
_cell.length_b   1.000
_cell.length_c   1.000
_cell.angle_alpha   90.00
_cell.angle_beta   90.00
_cell.angle_gamma   90.00
#
_symmetry.space_group_name_H-M   'P 1'
#
loop_
_entity.id
_entity.type
_entity.pdbx_description
1 polymer ?
#
loop_
_entity_poly.entity_id
_entity_poly.type
_entity_poly.pdbx_seq_one_letter_code
_entity_poly.pdbx_strand_id
1 'polypeptide(L)'
;MNPALALPDTPPRRSRGRLQLLLILAVVIGPMVLASAMYHLRFWVPDGRSYHGALIGNGQTRADLGVQGAGDEALWQLLVTAPQGCEADCQQLVYVARQIHIGLGREAGRASHAFAVGQPLSADYQQTLEREYPRLQRYGLDPALYGKAVESDVTGPQLWIVDPHGNLVLRYDAKIKGKQILNDLRHLMKLSNIG
;
A
#
# COMPACT_ATOMS: atom_id res chain seq x y z
N MET A 1 16.36 83.09 21.84
CA MET A 1 17.09 82.35 20.78
C MET A 1 17.21 80.91 21.26
N ASN A 2 16.58 79.96 20.55
CA ASN A 2 16.37 78.59 21.02
C ASN A 2 17.65 77.75 21.02
N PRO A 3 17.87 76.85 22.00
CA PRO A 3 18.95 75.88 21.92
C PRO A 3 18.58 74.80 20.90
N ALA A 4 19.48 74.56 19.94
CA ALA A 4 19.36 73.44 19.02
C ALA A 4 19.62 72.13 19.78
N LEU A 5 18.63 71.24 19.80
CA LEU A 5 18.77 69.87 20.30
C LEU A 5 19.71 69.12 19.34
N ALA A 6 20.94 68.85 19.78
CA ALA A 6 21.83 67.94 19.07
C ALA A 6 21.28 66.51 19.19
N LEU A 7 20.86 65.92 18.07
CA LEU A 7 20.55 64.50 17.99
C LEU A 7 21.87 63.71 18.08
N PRO A 8 21.98 62.69 18.94
CA PRO A 8 23.16 61.84 18.96
C PRO A 8 23.15 60.94 17.72
N ASP A 9 23.97 61.28 16.71
CA ASP A 9 24.32 60.38 15.61
C ASP A 9 25.18 59.24 16.17
N THR A 10 24.52 58.16 16.61
CA THR A 10 25.20 56.94 17.01
C THR A 10 25.40 56.10 15.75
N PRO A 11 26.63 55.95 15.22
CA PRO A 11 26.83 55.17 14.01
C PRO A 11 26.37 53.73 14.28
N PRO A 12 25.59 53.11 13.38
CA PRO A 12 25.11 51.75 13.60
C PRO A 12 26.33 50.84 13.76
N ARG A 13 26.40 50.15 14.91
CA ARG A 13 27.47 49.17 15.19
C ARG A 13 27.52 48.17 14.03
N ARG A 14 28.59 48.24 13.22
CA ARG A 14 28.79 47.50 11.96
C ARG A 14 28.56 45.99 12.09
N SER A 15 28.76 45.43 13.29
CA SER A 15 28.49 44.03 13.64
C SER A 15 27.00 43.68 13.70
N ARG A 16 26.13 44.59 14.15
CA ARG A 16 24.67 44.38 14.20
C ARG A 16 24.05 44.37 12.80
N GLY A 17 24.48 45.27 11.92
CA GLY A 17 24.02 45.30 10.52
C GLY A 17 24.46 44.07 9.73
N ARG A 18 25.69 43.60 9.92
CA ARG A 18 26.17 42.34 9.32
C ARG A 18 25.39 41.13 9.82
N LEU A 19 25.10 41.06 11.12
CA LEU A 19 24.28 39.99 11.69
C LEU A 19 22.87 40.00 11.10
N GLN A 20 22.26 41.19 10.96
CA GLN A 20 20.94 41.34 10.37
C GLN A 20 20.88 40.92 8.90
N LEU A 21 21.92 41.26 8.11
CA LEU A 21 22.05 40.80 6.72
C LEU A 21 22.21 39.27 6.63
N LEU A 22 23.04 38.67 7.49
CA LEU A 22 23.22 37.21 7.54
C LEU A 22 21.93 36.48 7.92
N LEU A 23 21.14 37.03 8.85
CA LEU A 23 19.83 36.46 9.22
C LEU A 23 18.85 36.51 8.05
N ILE A 24 18.79 37.62 7.31
CA ILE A 24 17.93 37.73 6.12
C ILE A 24 18.37 36.70 5.07
N LEU A 25 19.68 36.59 4.81
CA LEU A 25 20.22 35.62 3.86
C LEU A 25 19.91 34.18 4.29
N ALA A 26 20.03 33.87 5.58
CA ALA A 26 19.72 32.56 6.13
C ALA A 26 18.23 32.20 6.01
N VAL A 27 17.31 33.17 6.13
CA VAL A 27 15.87 32.90 5.93
C VAL A 27 15.56 32.61 4.46
N VAL A 28 16.24 33.26 3.52
CA VAL A 28 16.00 33.05 2.07
C VAL A 28 16.69 31.79 1.55
N ILE A 29 17.97 31.60 1.86
CA ILE A 29 18.80 30.52 1.31
C ILE A 29 18.76 29.27 2.19
N GLY A 30 18.55 29.44 3.50
CA GLY A 30 18.55 28.35 4.48
C GLY A 30 17.58 27.21 4.11
N PRO A 31 16.31 27.49 3.73
CA PRO A 31 15.38 26.43 3.34
C PRO A 31 15.84 25.63 2.11
N MET A 32 16.42 26.27 1.09
CA MET A 32 16.94 25.56 -0.10
C MET A 32 18.16 24.69 0.24
N VAL A 33 19.09 25.23 1.03
CA VAL A 33 20.28 24.47 1.47
C VAL A 33 19.87 23.31 2.36
N LEU A 34 18.93 23.54 3.28
CA LEU A 34 18.40 22.50 4.16
C LEU A 34 17.70 21.40 3.35
N ALA A 35 16.85 21.76 2.38
CA ALA A 35 16.18 20.80 1.52
C ALA A 35 17.17 19.99 0.67
N SER A 36 18.17 20.64 0.09
CA SER A 36 19.22 19.97 -0.70
C SER A 36 20.07 19.03 0.17
N ALA A 37 20.42 19.46 1.38
CA ALA A 37 21.12 18.62 2.35
C ALA A 37 20.24 17.42 2.78
N MET A 38 18.96 17.63 3.09
CA MET A 38 18.02 16.54 3.44
C MET A 38 17.92 15.52 2.31
N TYR A 39 17.86 15.97 1.05
CA TYR A 39 17.81 15.11 -0.13
C TYR A 39 19.10 14.30 -0.33
N HIS A 40 20.27 14.94 -0.29
CA HIS A 40 21.55 14.27 -0.57
C HIS A 40 22.06 13.42 0.58
N LEU A 41 21.90 13.89 1.81
CA LEU A 41 22.38 13.18 3.00
C LEU A 41 21.30 12.23 3.56
N ARG A 42 20.09 12.23 3.00
CA ARG A 42 18.92 11.45 3.42
C ARG A 42 18.62 11.52 4.93
N PHE A 43 19.10 12.56 5.63
CA PHE A 43 18.75 12.78 7.02
C PHE A 43 17.34 13.36 7.07
N TRP A 44 16.53 12.89 8.03
CA TRP A 44 15.18 13.40 8.26
C TRP A 44 14.17 13.13 7.13
N VAL A 45 14.53 12.35 6.11
CA VAL A 45 13.59 11.77 5.14
C VAL A 45 13.10 10.45 5.73
N PRO A 46 11.81 10.31 6.08
CA PRO A 46 11.30 9.03 6.55
C PRO A 46 11.41 8.02 5.40
N ASP A 47 12.26 6.98 5.54
CA ASP A 47 12.29 5.82 4.64
C ASP A 47 11.06 4.91 4.86
N GLY A 48 9.90 5.51 5.13
CA GLY A 48 8.68 4.82 5.50
C GLY A 48 8.08 4.12 4.30
N ARG A 49 8.32 2.81 4.18
CA ARG A 49 7.38 1.94 3.45
C ARG A 49 6.04 2.06 4.16
N SER A 50 5.09 2.81 3.57
CA SER A 50 3.75 2.99 4.14
C SER A 50 2.86 1.74 3.95
N TYR A 51 3.42 0.67 3.39
CA TYR A 51 2.77 -0.59 3.09
C TYR A 51 3.65 -1.75 3.56
N HIS A 52 3.02 -2.86 3.94
CA HIS A 52 3.69 -4.02 4.55
C HIS A 52 3.92 -5.16 3.55
N GLY A 53 3.37 -5.05 2.33
CA GLY A 53 3.51 -6.03 1.25
C GLY A 53 4.51 -5.62 0.16
N ALA A 54 4.53 -6.37 -0.93
CA ALA A 54 5.23 -5.98 -2.16
C ALA A 54 4.30 -5.15 -3.05
N LEU A 55 4.76 -3.95 -3.45
CA LEU A 55 4.03 -3.06 -4.35
C LEU A 55 4.12 -3.57 -5.78
N ILE A 56 2.97 -3.74 -6.42
CA ILE A 56 2.85 -4.10 -7.82
C ILE A 56 2.55 -2.82 -8.59
N GLY A 57 3.55 -2.28 -9.29
CA GLY A 57 3.48 -0.99 -10.00
C GLY A 57 3.61 -1.09 -11.52
N ASN A 58 3.49 -2.30 -12.07
CA ASN A 58 3.72 -2.60 -13.48
C ASN A 58 2.42 -2.66 -14.31
N GLY A 59 1.27 -2.33 -13.71
CA GLY A 59 -0.03 -2.35 -14.39
C GLY A 59 -0.58 -3.76 -14.67
N GLN A 60 -0.03 -4.79 -14.03
CA GLN A 60 -0.58 -6.15 -14.12
C GLN A 60 -1.98 -6.21 -13.53
N THR A 61 -2.82 -7.00 -14.16
CA THR A 61 -4.20 -7.27 -13.74
C THR A 61 -4.35 -8.70 -13.21
N ARG A 62 -5.48 -8.97 -12.56
CA ARG A 62 -5.85 -10.36 -12.19
C ARG A 62 -5.90 -11.31 -13.39
N ALA A 63 -6.25 -10.82 -14.59
CA ALA A 63 -6.29 -11.62 -15.80
C ALA A 63 -4.87 -12.03 -16.25
N ASP A 64 -3.89 -11.14 -16.09
CA ASP A 64 -2.49 -11.42 -16.40
C ASP A 64 -1.89 -12.50 -15.48
N LEU A 65 -2.39 -12.63 -14.24
CA LEU A 65 -2.06 -13.75 -13.34
C LEU A 65 -2.66 -15.09 -13.78
N GLY A 66 -3.53 -15.10 -14.81
CA GLY A 66 -4.25 -16.28 -15.25
C GLY A 66 -5.50 -16.59 -14.42
N VAL A 67 -6.08 -15.61 -13.72
CA VAL A 67 -7.36 -15.82 -13.00
C VAL A 67 -8.50 -15.90 -14.01
N GLN A 68 -9.31 -16.97 -13.91
CA GLN A 68 -10.38 -17.28 -14.84
C GLN A 68 -11.75 -17.21 -14.15
N GLY A 69 -12.73 -16.64 -14.84
CA GLY A 69 -14.10 -16.51 -14.32
C GLY A 69 -14.30 -15.35 -13.34
N ALA A 70 -13.32 -14.46 -13.20
CA ALA A 70 -13.49 -13.20 -12.50
C ALA A 70 -14.33 -12.24 -13.36
N GLY A 71 -15.47 -11.80 -12.83
CA GLY A 71 -16.30 -10.77 -13.47
C GLY A 71 -15.76 -9.36 -13.25
N ASP A 72 -16.37 -8.38 -13.92
CA ASP A 72 -16.05 -6.95 -13.79
C ASP A 72 -16.69 -6.33 -12.56
N GLU A 73 -16.34 -6.85 -11.38
CA GLU A 73 -16.77 -6.28 -10.12
C GLU A 73 -15.98 -5.01 -9.82
N ALA A 74 -16.69 -3.88 -9.68
CA ALA A 74 -16.12 -2.57 -9.37
C ALA A 74 -15.86 -2.38 -7.86
N LEU A 75 -15.37 -3.42 -7.18
CA LEU A 75 -15.04 -3.40 -5.75
C LEU A 75 -13.56 -3.73 -5.56
N TRP A 76 -13.01 -3.27 -4.44
CA TRP A 76 -11.69 -3.73 -4.00
C TRP A 76 -11.75 -5.23 -3.70
N GLN A 77 -10.80 -6.04 -4.16
CA GLN A 77 -10.86 -7.48 -3.96
C GLN A 77 -9.63 -8.00 -3.24
N LEU A 78 -9.85 -8.77 -2.17
CA LEU A 78 -8.83 -9.58 -1.52
C LEU A 78 -8.78 -10.94 -2.21
N LEU A 79 -7.86 -11.09 -3.17
CA LEU A 79 -7.73 -12.29 -3.97
C LEU A 79 -6.63 -13.20 -3.39
N VAL A 80 -6.97 -14.43 -3.03
CA VAL A 80 -5.99 -15.46 -2.67
C VAL A 80 -5.74 -16.35 -3.89
N THR A 81 -4.49 -16.54 -4.29
CA THR A 81 -4.10 -17.42 -5.40
C THR A 81 -3.33 -18.62 -4.89
N ALA A 82 -3.69 -19.83 -5.35
CA ALA A 82 -3.03 -21.07 -4.97
C ALA A 82 -2.74 -21.95 -6.21
N PRO A 83 -1.55 -21.84 -6.82
CA PRO A 83 -1.22 -22.53 -8.06
C PRO A 83 -1.04 -24.04 -7.92
N GLN A 84 -0.67 -24.53 -6.73
CA GLN A 84 -0.31 -25.93 -6.47
C GLN A 84 -1.32 -26.66 -5.56
N GLY A 85 -2.56 -26.17 -5.47
CA GLY A 85 -3.55 -26.64 -4.51
C GLY A 85 -3.53 -25.86 -3.20
N CYS A 86 -4.41 -26.22 -2.25
CA CYS A 86 -4.67 -25.41 -1.05
C CYS A 86 -4.48 -26.20 0.25
N GLU A 87 -3.26 -26.14 0.76
CA GLU A 87 -2.88 -26.68 2.08
C GLU A 87 -2.98 -25.61 3.17
N ALA A 88 -2.41 -25.87 4.35
CA ALA A 88 -2.58 -25.05 5.56
C ALA A 88 -2.35 -23.54 5.33
N ASP A 89 -1.25 -23.14 4.70
CA ASP A 89 -0.94 -21.73 4.44
C ASP A 89 -1.97 -21.05 3.52
N CYS A 90 -2.49 -21.79 2.54
CA CYS A 90 -3.52 -21.30 1.63
C CYS A 90 -4.85 -21.14 2.36
N GLN A 91 -5.23 -22.15 3.15
CA GLN A 91 -6.47 -22.12 3.95
C GLN A 91 -6.42 -20.97 4.97
N GLN A 92 -5.25 -20.74 5.57
CA GLN A 92 -5.01 -19.63 6.47
C GLN A 92 -5.17 -18.28 5.75
N LEU A 93 -4.64 -18.12 4.54
CA LEU A 93 -4.83 -16.90 3.75
C LEU A 93 -6.30 -16.66 3.38
N VAL A 94 -7.05 -17.71 3.01
CA VAL A 94 -8.49 -17.60 2.75
C VAL A 94 -9.26 -17.16 4.00
N TYR A 95 -8.92 -17.75 5.16
CA TYR A 95 -9.48 -17.33 6.45
C TYR A 95 -9.14 -15.87 6.77
N VAL A 96 -7.88 -15.48 6.61
CA VAL A 96 -7.40 -14.11 6.86
C VAL A 96 -8.10 -13.11 5.94
N ALA A 97 -8.27 -13.41 4.65
CA ALA A 97 -9.00 -12.56 3.71
C ALA A 97 -10.44 -12.29 4.19
N ARG A 98 -11.13 -13.32 4.68
CA ARG A 98 -12.46 -13.18 5.29
C ARG A 98 -12.41 -12.30 6.56
N GLN A 99 -11.44 -12.52 7.45
CA GLN A 99 -11.31 -11.72 8.68
C GLN A 99 -11.02 -10.24 8.38
N ILE A 100 -10.22 -9.96 7.35
CA ILE A 100 -9.96 -8.59 6.89
C ILE A 100 -11.25 -7.97 6.36
N HIS A 101 -11.99 -8.67 5.50
CA HIS A 101 -13.28 -8.19 4.99
C HIS A 101 -14.28 -7.91 6.13
N ILE A 102 -14.38 -8.78 7.14
CA ILE A 102 -15.19 -8.51 8.35
C ILE A 102 -14.65 -7.28 9.11
N GLY A 103 -13.33 -7.18 9.24
CA GLY A 103 -12.65 -6.08 9.91
C GLY A 103 -12.85 -4.71 9.23
N LEU A 104 -13.24 -4.66 7.95
CA LEU A 104 -13.60 -3.40 7.28
C LEU A 104 -14.85 -2.74 7.88
N GLY A 105 -15.73 -3.51 8.53
CA GLY A 105 -16.92 -2.98 9.19
C GLY A 105 -17.82 -2.21 8.22
N ARG A 106 -17.94 -0.90 8.41
CA ARG A 106 -18.79 -0.03 7.57
C ARG A 106 -18.36 0.00 6.10
N GLU A 107 -17.06 -0.17 5.84
CA GLU A 107 -16.50 -0.17 4.49
C GLU A 107 -16.56 -1.56 3.82
N ALA A 108 -17.12 -2.59 4.48
CA ALA A 108 -17.13 -3.95 3.95
C ALA A 108 -17.90 -4.08 2.61
N GLY A 109 -18.87 -3.20 2.35
CA GLY A 109 -19.59 -3.16 1.07
C GLY A 109 -18.75 -2.70 -0.12
N ARG A 110 -17.59 -2.08 0.12
CA ARG A 110 -16.68 -1.57 -0.91
C ARG A 110 -15.58 -2.57 -1.28
N ALA A 111 -15.57 -3.75 -0.64
CA ALA A 111 -14.58 -4.78 -0.90
C ALA A 111 -15.18 -6.20 -0.95
N SER A 112 -14.66 -7.07 -1.80
CA SER A 112 -14.98 -8.50 -1.85
C SER A 112 -13.75 -9.35 -1.50
N HIS A 113 -13.94 -10.66 -1.33
CA HIS A 113 -12.86 -11.62 -1.13
C HIS A 113 -13.06 -12.80 -2.07
N ALA A 114 -11.97 -13.23 -2.70
CA ALA A 114 -11.97 -14.23 -3.74
C ALA A 114 -10.83 -15.23 -3.56
N PHE A 115 -11.02 -16.42 -4.09
CA PHE A 115 -10.04 -17.50 -4.08
C PHE A 115 -9.91 -18.12 -5.47
N ALA A 116 -8.70 -18.07 -6.03
CA ALA A 116 -8.35 -18.64 -7.33
C ALA A 116 -7.40 -19.84 -7.14
N VAL A 117 -7.78 -21.00 -7.67
CA VAL A 117 -7.04 -22.25 -7.48
C VAL A 117 -6.65 -22.88 -8.81
N GLY A 118 -5.40 -23.35 -8.90
CA GLY A 118 -4.83 -23.93 -10.13
C GLY A 118 -4.89 -25.45 -10.20
N GLN A 119 -5.25 -26.11 -9.10
CA GLN A 119 -5.41 -27.55 -9.01
C GLN A 119 -6.73 -27.88 -8.29
N PRO A 120 -7.35 -29.04 -8.56
CA PRO A 120 -8.54 -29.47 -7.84
C PRO A 120 -8.32 -29.50 -6.32
N LEU A 121 -9.28 -28.98 -5.57
CA LEU A 121 -9.29 -29.02 -4.10
C LEU A 121 -9.76 -30.39 -3.60
N SER A 122 -9.36 -30.78 -2.40
CA SER A 122 -9.95 -31.95 -1.73
C SER A 122 -11.46 -31.76 -1.50
N ALA A 123 -12.23 -32.84 -1.58
CA ALA A 123 -13.69 -32.79 -1.39
C ALA A 123 -14.08 -32.17 -0.03
N ASP A 124 -13.35 -32.52 1.03
CA ASP A 124 -13.58 -31.99 2.38
C ASP A 124 -13.40 -30.46 2.45
N TYR A 125 -12.38 -29.93 1.77
CA TYR A 125 -12.16 -28.48 1.76
C TYR A 125 -13.16 -27.76 0.87
N GLN A 126 -13.56 -28.34 -0.26
CA GLN A 126 -14.66 -27.80 -1.08
C GLN A 126 -15.95 -27.66 -0.25
N GLN A 127 -16.33 -28.70 0.48
CA GLN A 127 -17.51 -28.67 1.35
C GLN A 127 -17.37 -27.63 2.48
N THR A 128 -16.18 -27.51 3.06
CA THR A 128 -15.88 -26.47 4.07
C THR A 128 -16.06 -25.07 3.50
N LEU A 129 -15.55 -24.82 2.29
CA LEU A 129 -15.71 -23.53 1.61
C LEU A 129 -17.19 -23.20 1.35
N GLU A 130 -18.02 -24.18 0.97
CA GLU A 130 -19.46 -23.98 0.72
C GLU A 130 -20.23 -23.64 1.97
N ARG A 131 -19.94 -24.35 3.07
CA ARG A 131 -20.64 -24.15 4.34
C ARG A 131 -20.20 -22.88 5.05
N GLU A 132 -18.89 -22.65 5.12
CA GLU A 132 -18.32 -21.63 6.00
C GLU A 132 -18.05 -20.30 5.29
N TYR A 133 -17.85 -20.32 3.96
CA TYR A 133 -17.46 -19.15 3.17
C TYR A 133 -18.45 -18.86 2.03
N PRO A 134 -19.75 -18.65 2.31
CA PRO A 134 -20.78 -18.49 1.28
C PRO A 134 -20.62 -17.23 0.41
N ARG A 135 -19.84 -16.24 0.87
CA ARG A 135 -19.56 -14.99 0.13
C ARG A 135 -18.19 -14.98 -0.55
N LEU A 136 -17.41 -16.05 -0.42
CA LEU A 136 -16.12 -16.18 -1.07
C LEU A 136 -16.33 -16.48 -2.55
N GLN A 137 -15.92 -15.56 -3.40
CA GLN A 137 -15.89 -15.79 -4.85
C GLN A 137 -14.83 -16.82 -5.19
N ARG A 138 -15.12 -17.70 -6.14
CA ARG A 138 -14.23 -18.80 -6.51
C ARG A 138 -13.92 -18.72 -7.99
N TYR A 139 -12.64 -18.79 -8.31
CA TYR A 139 -12.13 -18.64 -9.67
C TYR A 139 -11.19 -19.79 -10.01
N GLY A 140 -11.04 -20.05 -11.30
CA GLY A 140 -9.95 -20.88 -11.81
C GLY A 140 -8.65 -20.09 -11.83
N LEU A 141 -7.52 -20.77 -11.76
CA LEU A 141 -6.20 -20.18 -11.98
C LEU A 141 -5.45 -21.03 -13.00
N ASP A 142 -4.87 -20.39 -14.01
CA ASP A 142 -3.93 -21.06 -14.92
C ASP A 142 -2.54 -21.08 -14.28
N PRO A 143 -2.01 -22.25 -13.85
CA PRO A 143 -0.70 -22.31 -13.19
C PRO A 143 0.46 -21.90 -14.10
N ALA A 144 0.33 -22.08 -15.41
CA ALA A 144 1.38 -21.77 -16.38
C ALA A 144 1.47 -20.27 -16.64
N LEU A 145 0.33 -19.56 -16.70
CA LEU A 145 0.31 -18.10 -16.75
C LEU A 145 0.76 -17.49 -15.42
N TYR A 146 0.27 -18.03 -14.30
CA TYR A 146 0.68 -17.57 -12.97
C TYR A 146 2.20 -17.62 -12.77
N GLY A 147 2.84 -18.74 -13.14
CA GLY A 147 4.29 -18.89 -13.03
C GLY A 147 5.12 -17.97 -13.93
N LYS A 148 4.52 -17.37 -14.97
CA LYS A 148 5.17 -16.34 -15.82
C LYS A 148 4.93 -14.93 -15.31
N ALA A 149 3.76 -14.70 -14.72
CA ALA A 149 3.34 -13.38 -14.27
C ALA A 149 3.99 -12.97 -12.95
N VAL A 150 4.33 -13.95 -12.11
CA VAL A 150 4.94 -13.73 -10.80
C VAL A 150 6.45 -13.99 -10.85
N GLU A 151 7.21 -13.23 -10.08
CA GLU A 151 8.66 -13.38 -9.92
C GLU A 151 9.03 -14.79 -9.43
N SER A 152 10.16 -15.33 -9.88
CA SER A 152 10.55 -16.74 -9.65
C SER A 152 10.85 -17.10 -8.19
N ASP A 153 11.09 -16.11 -7.33
CA ASP A 153 11.29 -16.27 -5.89
C ASP A 153 9.96 -16.40 -5.11
N VAL A 154 8.84 -16.06 -5.75
CA VAL A 154 7.52 -16.16 -5.15
C VAL A 154 7.00 -17.58 -5.25
N THR A 155 6.84 -18.20 -4.09
CA THR A 155 6.40 -19.59 -3.97
C THR A 155 5.20 -19.69 -3.05
N GLY A 156 4.41 -20.75 -3.24
CA GLY A 156 3.23 -21.01 -2.43
C GLY A 156 2.06 -20.04 -2.68
N PRO A 157 1.05 -20.05 -1.79
CA PRO A 157 -0.12 -19.22 -1.92
C PRO A 157 0.19 -17.76 -1.61
N GLN A 158 -0.47 -16.85 -2.33
CA GLN A 158 -0.28 -15.41 -2.19
C GLN A 158 -1.64 -14.72 -2.00
N LEU A 159 -1.66 -13.63 -1.25
CA LEU A 159 -2.80 -12.73 -1.11
C LEU A 159 -2.51 -11.42 -1.84
N TRP A 160 -3.45 -11.01 -2.68
CA TRP A 160 -3.37 -9.82 -3.50
C TRP A 160 -4.47 -8.83 -3.12
N ILE A 161 -4.14 -7.56 -3.06
CA ILE A 161 -5.12 -6.48 -3.09
C ILE A 161 -5.28 -6.06 -4.54
N VAL A 162 -6.49 -6.25 -5.06
CA VAL A 162 -6.90 -5.88 -6.41
C VAL A 162 -7.80 -4.66 -6.31
N ASP A 163 -7.58 -3.66 -7.15
CA ASP A 163 -8.41 -2.46 -7.21
C ASP A 163 -9.75 -2.72 -7.97
N PRO A 164 -10.71 -1.77 -7.93
CA PRO A 164 -11.97 -1.87 -8.68
C PRO A 164 -11.83 -1.98 -10.21
N HIS A 165 -10.65 -1.68 -10.75
CA HIS A 165 -10.34 -1.82 -12.17
C HIS A 165 -9.67 -3.16 -12.51
N GLY A 166 -9.45 -4.03 -11.52
CA GLY A 166 -8.82 -5.33 -11.70
C GLY A 166 -7.28 -5.29 -11.65
N ASN A 167 -6.67 -4.16 -11.32
CA ASN A 167 -5.22 -4.01 -11.21
C ASN A 167 -4.71 -4.58 -9.89
N LEU A 168 -3.54 -5.22 -9.93
CA LEU A 168 -2.83 -5.67 -8.75
C LEU A 168 -2.11 -4.49 -8.10
N VAL A 169 -2.33 -4.27 -6.80
CA VAL A 169 -1.74 -3.14 -6.07
C VAL A 169 -0.69 -3.63 -5.06
N LEU A 170 -1.06 -4.56 -4.19
CA LEU A 170 -0.17 -5.10 -3.16
C LEU A 170 -0.25 -6.62 -3.12
N ARG A 171 0.89 -7.26 -2.84
CA ARG A 171 1.03 -8.70 -2.67
C ARG A 171 1.58 -9.03 -1.28
N TYR A 172 1.09 -10.13 -0.70
CA TYR A 172 1.53 -10.65 0.59
C TYR A 172 1.65 -12.17 0.56
N ASP A 173 2.59 -12.69 1.36
CA ASP A 173 2.71 -14.11 1.65
C ASP A 173 1.82 -14.54 2.84
N ALA A 174 1.81 -15.83 3.15
CA ALA A 174 1.04 -16.40 4.28
C ALA A 174 1.57 -15.99 5.68
N LYS A 175 2.77 -15.41 5.77
CA LYS A 175 3.42 -15.08 7.06
C LYS A 175 2.99 -13.71 7.58
N ILE A 176 2.40 -12.86 6.73
CA ILE A 176 1.98 -11.51 7.11
C ILE A 176 0.84 -11.53 8.13
N LYS A 177 0.81 -10.52 9.00
CA LYS A 177 -0.30 -10.35 9.96
C LYS A 177 -1.49 -9.68 9.28
N GLY A 178 -2.68 -10.27 9.38
CA GLY A 178 -3.91 -9.73 8.78
C GLY A 178 -4.23 -8.27 9.16
N LYS A 179 -3.84 -7.81 10.37
CA LYS A 179 -3.99 -6.41 10.78
C LYS A 179 -3.21 -5.44 9.88
N GLN A 180 -2.04 -5.85 9.39
CA GLN A 180 -1.23 -5.03 8.48
C GLN A 180 -1.92 -4.88 7.12
N ILE A 181 -2.39 -5.98 6.54
CA ILE A 181 -3.16 -5.95 5.29
C ILE A 181 -4.42 -5.08 5.45
N LEU A 182 -5.16 -5.23 6.55
CA LEU A 182 -6.35 -4.42 6.83
C LEU A 182 -6.04 -2.92 6.89
N ASN A 183 -4.93 -2.54 7.53
CA ASN A 183 -4.51 -1.14 7.60
C ASN A 183 -4.14 -0.60 6.22
N ASP A 184 -3.39 -1.38 5.44
CA ASP A 184 -2.96 -1.00 4.09
C ASP A 184 -4.18 -0.87 3.16
N LEU A 185 -5.12 -1.82 3.19
CA LEU A 185 -6.36 -1.77 2.42
C LEU A 185 -7.19 -0.53 2.79
N ARG A 186 -7.38 -0.25 4.09
CA ARG A 186 -8.09 0.97 4.53
C ARG A 186 -7.40 2.25 4.10
N HIS A 187 -6.07 2.25 4.03
CA HIS A 187 -5.32 3.40 3.55
C HIS A 187 -5.57 3.62 2.05
N LEU A 188 -5.47 2.56 1.24
CA LEU A 188 -5.74 2.59 -0.19
C LEU A 188 -7.17 3.05 -0.50
N MET A 189 -8.17 2.50 0.19
CA MET A 189 -9.59 2.86 0.02
C MET A 189 -9.93 4.29 0.46
N LYS A 190 -9.07 4.94 1.26
CA LYS A 190 -9.22 6.35 1.63
C LYS A 190 -8.58 7.29 0.60
N LEU A 191 -7.47 6.86 0.01
CA LEU A 191 -6.78 7.63 -1.03
C LEU A 191 -7.51 7.56 -2.37
N SER A 192 -8.21 6.45 -2.62
CA SER A 192 -9.02 6.24 -3.81
C SER A 192 -10.51 6.31 -3.47
N ASN A 193 -11.20 7.31 -4.02
CA ASN A 193 -12.66 7.40 -3.98
C ASN A 193 -13.37 6.41 -4.92
N ILE A 194 -12.64 5.45 -5.50
CA ILE A 194 -13.17 4.48 -6.45
C ILE A 194 -13.61 3.22 -5.67
N GLY A 195 -14.83 2.76 -5.98
CA GLY A 195 -15.53 1.67 -5.29
C GLY A 195 -16.54 2.18 -4.27
#